data_AF-A0A3D4Z6P3-F1
#
_entry.id   AF-A0A3D4Z6P3-F1
#
_cell.length_a   1.000
_cell.length_b   1.000
_cell.length_c   1.000
_cell.angle_alpha   90.00
_cell.angle_beta   90.00
_cell.angle_gamma   90.00
#
_symmetry.space_group_name_H-M   'P 1'
#
loop_
_entity.id
_entity.type
_entity.pdbx_description
1 polymer ?
#
loop_
_entity_poly.entity_id
_entity_poly.type
_entity_poly.pdbx_seq_one_letter_code
_entity_poly.pdbx_strand_id
1 'polypeptide(L)'
;FEDPFENGKDGIFGLDLHLMKLVHLFKSAAQRYGAEKRIFLLHGPVGSSKSTIARLLKKGVEHYSKLPEGAVYTFKWVKNSAVDAQAAFGSAEELPCPMHEEPLRLIPQEHRARVLGGLNKNSGGEFKIEVEGDLDPSCRFIFNSLLRQYQGDWSKVLDNHIRVKRLVLSEKDRVGIGTFQPKDEKNQDSTELTGDINYRKIAEYGS
;
A
#
# COMPACT_ATOMS: atom_id res chain seq x y z
N PHE A 1 -13.35 -18.41 -8.96
CA PHE A 1 -12.01 -18.99 -8.69
C PHE A 1 -11.66 -20.00 -9.79
N GLU A 2 -11.88 -19.60 -11.04
CA GLU A 2 -11.77 -20.48 -12.21
C GLU A 2 -10.40 -20.36 -12.90
N ASP A 3 -9.48 -19.60 -12.32
CA ASP A 3 -8.14 -19.33 -12.85
C ASP A 3 -8.12 -18.80 -14.31
N PRO A 4 -8.64 -17.58 -14.54
CA PRO A 4 -8.63 -16.97 -15.88
C PRO A 4 -7.21 -16.63 -16.38
N PHE A 5 -6.19 -16.74 -15.53
CA PHE A 5 -4.82 -16.34 -15.83
C PHE A 5 -4.00 -17.48 -16.46
N GLU A 6 -4.32 -18.73 -16.14
CA GLU A 6 -3.63 -19.92 -16.65
C GLU A 6 -4.61 -20.95 -17.25
N ASN A 7 -5.69 -20.47 -17.89
CA ASN A 7 -6.67 -21.31 -18.59
C ASN A 7 -7.27 -22.43 -17.70
N GLY A 8 -7.62 -22.11 -16.45
CA GLY A 8 -8.27 -23.07 -15.56
C GLY A 8 -7.35 -24.11 -14.94
N LYS A 9 -6.03 -24.02 -15.14
CA LYS A 9 -5.04 -24.96 -14.58
C LYS A 9 -5.22 -25.15 -13.07
N ASP A 10 -5.53 -24.08 -12.36
CA ASP A 10 -5.78 -24.10 -10.92
C ASP A 10 -7.23 -23.79 -10.55
N GLY A 11 -8.17 -24.01 -11.48
CA GLY A 11 -9.59 -23.84 -11.24
C GLY A 11 -10.04 -24.66 -10.03
N ILE A 12 -10.81 -24.03 -9.15
CA ILE A 12 -11.34 -24.65 -7.92
C ILE A 12 -12.82 -24.96 -8.12
N PHE A 13 -13.19 -26.22 -7.89
CA PHE A 13 -14.55 -26.72 -8.04
C PHE A 13 -15.07 -27.32 -6.73
N GLY A 14 -16.38 -27.23 -6.48
CA GLY A 14 -17.05 -27.86 -5.33
C GLY A 14 -16.82 -27.18 -3.98
N LEU A 15 -16.22 -25.97 -3.97
CA LEU A 15 -15.97 -25.18 -2.76
C LEU A 15 -16.82 -23.89 -2.72
N ASP A 16 -17.87 -23.79 -3.52
CA ASP A 16 -18.68 -22.58 -3.72
C ASP A 16 -19.13 -21.95 -2.40
N LEU A 17 -19.70 -22.74 -1.48
CA LEU A 17 -20.15 -22.26 -0.18
C LEU A 17 -19.00 -21.64 0.65
N HIS A 18 -17.80 -22.24 0.59
CA HIS A 18 -16.63 -21.75 1.34
C HIS A 18 -16.04 -20.50 0.70
N LEU A 19 -15.99 -20.46 -0.63
CA LEU A 19 -15.53 -19.31 -1.41
C LEU A 19 -16.48 -18.12 -1.24
N MET A 20 -17.80 -18.36 -1.23
CA MET A 20 -18.79 -17.32 -0.93
C MET A 20 -18.57 -16.73 0.47
N LYS A 21 -18.37 -17.58 1.50
CA LYS A 21 -18.04 -17.10 2.86
C LYS A 21 -16.77 -16.24 2.87
N LEU A 22 -15.73 -16.67 2.16
CA LEU A 22 -14.49 -15.89 2.03
C LEU A 22 -14.73 -14.52 1.37
N VAL A 23 -15.49 -14.48 0.27
CA VAL A 23 -15.84 -13.22 -0.41
C VAL A 23 -16.67 -12.31 0.48
N HIS A 24 -17.62 -12.86 1.25
CA HIS A 24 -18.39 -12.08 2.22
C HIS A 24 -17.51 -11.44 3.30
N LEU A 25 -16.47 -12.15 3.74
CA LEU A 25 -15.50 -11.59 4.69
C LEU A 25 -14.73 -10.42 4.08
N PHE A 26 -14.26 -10.53 2.82
CA PHE A 26 -13.62 -9.41 2.14
C PHE A 26 -14.56 -8.23 1.93
N LYS A 27 -15.84 -8.48 1.58
CA LYS A 27 -16.84 -7.41 1.47
C LYS A 27 -17.05 -6.70 2.81
N SER A 28 -17.14 -7.45 3.91
CA SER A 28 -17.24 -6.90 5.25
C SER A 28 -15.99 -6.11 5.66
N ALA A 29 -14.81 -6.54 5.25
CA ALA A 29 -13.56 -5.83 5.50
C ALA A 29 -13.47 -4.52 4.69
N ALA A 30 -13.89 -4.53 3.42
CA ALA A 30 -13.96 -3.34 2.58
C ALA A 30 -14.96 -2.30 3.11
N GLN A 31 -16.01 -2.74 3.81
CA GLN A 31 -16.96 -1.87 4.51
C GLN A 31 -16.50 -1.44 5.93
N ARG A 32 -15.30 -1.85 6.35
CA ARG A 32 -14.70 -1.51 7.66
C ARG A 32 -15.55 -1.94 8.86
N TYR A 33 -16.19 -3.10 8.79
CA TYR A 33 -16.96 -3.65 9.91
C TYR A 33 -16.10 -4.46 10.91
N GLY A 34 -14.80 -4.17 10.98
CA GLY A 34 -13.84 -4.77 11.90
C GLY A 34 -13.16 -6.03 11.37
N ALA A 35 -13.57 -6.55 10.21
CA ALA A 35 -12.93 -7.70 9.57
C ALA A 35 -11.56 -7.34 8.96
N GLU A 36 -11.33 -6.06 8.63
CA GLU A 36 -10.08 -5.54 8.09
C GLU A 36 -8.89 -5.61 9.06
N LYS A 37 -9.17 -5.72 10.37
CA LYS A 37 -8.15 -5.85 11.43
C LYS A 37 -7.88 -7.29 11.85
N ARG A 38 -8.44 -8.28 11.13
CA ARG A 38 -8.37 -9.70 11.51
C ARG A 38 -7.42 -10.48 10.61
N ILE A 39 -6.81 -11.50 11.20
CA ILE A 39 -6.03 -12.49 10.45
C ILE A 39 -7.00 -13.58 9.96
N PHE A 40 -6.99 -13.83 8.65
CA PHE A 40 -7.76 -14.92 8.06
C PHE A 40 -6.93 -16.20 8.03
N LEU A 41 -7.37 -17.22 8.76
CA LEU A 41 -6.74 -18.53 8.79
C LEU A 41 -7.53 -19.53 7.93
N LEU A 42 -6.93 -19.99 6.84
CA LEU A 42 -7.45 -21.10 6.05
C LEU A 42 -6.96 -22.42 6.66
N HIS A 43 -7.88 -23.19 7.26
CA HIS A 43 -7.59 -24.51 7.83
C HIS A 43 -8.48 -25.59 7.21
N GLY A 44 -8.01 -26.84 7.20
CA GLY A 44 -8.76 -27.98 6.64
C GLY A 44 -7.86 -29.12 6.17
N PRO A 45 -8.43 -30.24 5.70
CA PRO A 45 -7.69 -31.42 5.26
C PRO A 45 -6.65 -31.14 4.16
N VAL A 46 -5.64 -31.99 4.04
CA VAL A 46 -4.69 -31.92 2.91
C VAL A 46 -5.46 -32.06 1.59
N GLY A 47 -5.04 -31.31 0.57
CA GLY A 47 -5.71 -31.32 -0.74
C GLY A 47 -6.99 -30.46 -0.84
N SER A 48 -7.38 -29.72 0.21
CA SER A 48 -8.58 -28.87 0.20
C SER A 48 -8.40 -27.49 -0.48
N SER A 49 -7.51 -27.38 -1.47
CA SER A 49 -7.25 -26.17 -2.29
C SER A 49 -6.85 -24.88 -1.54
N LYS A 50 -6.45 -24.93 -0.27
CA LYS A 50 -6.11 -23.73 0.54
C LYS A 50 -5.01 -22.87 -0.10
N SER A 51 -3.89 -23.50 -0.46
CA SER A 51 -2.77 -22.81 -1.11
C SER A 51 -3.15 -22.31 -2.51
N THR A 52 -4.00 -23.06 -3.21
CA THR A 52 -4.55 -22.68 -4.51
C THR A 52 -5.41 -21.42 -4.41
N ILE A 53 -6.29 -21.33 -3.41
CA ILE A 53 -7.09 -20.12 -3.11
C ILE A 53 -6.19 -18.92 -2.90
N ALA A 54 -5.17 -19.05 -2.02
CA ALA A 54 -4.25 -17.96 -1.73
C ALA A 54 -3.49 -17.50 -2.98
N ARG A 55 -3.02 -18.44 -3.82
CA ARG A 55 -2.30 -18.13 -5.06
C ARG A 55 -3.21 -17.43 -6.09
N LEU A 56 -4.43 -17.92 -6.29
CA LEU A 56 -5.39 -17.28 -7.19
C LEU A 56 -5.80 -15.88 -6.71
N LEU A 57 -5.92 -15.68 -5.40
CA LEU A 57 -6.19 -14.35 -4.83
C LEU A 57 -5.04 -13.39 -5.11
N LYS A 58 -3.78 -13.80 -4.89
CA LYS A 58 -2.59 -12.99 -5.20
C LYS A 58 -2.56 -12.59 -6.67
N LYS A 59 -2.73 -13.56 -7.59
CA LYS A 59 -2.81 -13.30 -9.03
C LYS A 59 -3.95 -12.35 -9.40
N GLY A 60 -5.13 -12.57 -8.81
CA GLY A 60 -6.31 -11.76 -9.05
C GLY A 60 -6.12 -10.30 -8.62
N VAL A 61 -5.58 -10.08 -7.43
CA VAL A 61 -5.30 -8.74 -6.89
C VAL A 61 -4.20 -8.03 -7.69
N GLU A 62 -3.12 -8.74 -8.04
CA GLU A 62 -2.08 -8.21 -8.92
C GLU A 62 -2.66 -7.79 -10.29
N HIS A 63 -3.44 -8.65 -10.93
CA HIS A 63 -4.08 -8.34 -12.21
C HIS A 63 -5.05 -7.17 -12.08
N TYR A 64 -5.92 -7.18 -11.07
CA TYR A 64 -6.90 -6.12 -10.84
C TYR A 64 -6.21 -4.77 -10.65
N SER A 65 -5.06 -4.72 -9.97
CA SER A 65 -4.28 -3.49 -9.77
C SER A 65 -3.75 -2.86 -11.07
N LYS A 66 -3.75 -3.59 -12.19
CA LYS A 66 -3.36 -3.10 -13.53
C LYS A 66 -4.54 -2.49 -14.29
N LEU A 67 -5.77 -2.78 -13.87
CA LEU A 67 -6.99 -2.28 -14.51
C LEU A 67 -7.38 -0.88 -13.98
N PRO A 68 -8.08 -0.05 -14.77
CA PRO A 68 -8.57 1.25 -14.30
C PRO A 68 -9.42 1.16 -13.03
N GLU A 69 -10.23 0.12 -12.87
CA GLU A 69 -11.14 -0.08 -11.74
C GLU A 69 -10.39 -0.49 -10.46
N GLY A 70 -9.27 -1.19 -10.59
CA GLY A 70 -8.39 -1.57 -9.48
C GLY A 70 -7.33 -0.54 -9.16
N ALA A 71 -7.63 0.73 -9.41
CA ALA A 71 -6.68 1.81 -9.24
C ALA A 71 -6.22 2.05 -7.82
N VAL A 72 -4.91 1.87 -7.60
CA VAL A 72 -4.24 2.27 -6.36
C VAL A 72 -3.09 3.22 -6.67
N TYR A 73 -2.94 4.24 -5.84
CA TYR A 73 -1.96 5.30 -6.04
C TYR A 73 -1.06 5.43 -4.81
N THR A 74 0.17 5.83 -5.07
CA THR A 74 1.16 6.23 -4.06
C THR A 74 1.80 7.53 -4.53
N PHE A 75 2.67 8.13 -3.72
CA PHE A 75 3.45 9.29 -4.15
C PHE A 75 4.95 9.06 -4.04
N LYS A 76 5.70 9.94 -4.71
CA LYS A 76 7.13 10.14 -4.53
C LYS A 76 7.39 11.63 -4.30
N TRP A 77 8.46 11.90 -3.58
CA TRP A 77 9.01 13.24 -3.40
C TRP A 77 9.96 13.56 -4.55
N VAL A 78 9.92 14.80 -5.04
CA VAL A 78 10.77 15.29 -6.13
C VAL A 78 11.46 16.57 -5.69
N LYS A 79 12.75 16.67 -6.00
CA LYS A 79 13.56 17.86 -5.79
C LYS A 79 13.25 18.89 -6.88
N ASN A 80 12.98 20.13 -6.49
CA ASN A 80 12.61 21.21 -7.44
C ASN A 80 13.66 22.34 -7.49
N SER A 81 14.47 22.54 -6.45
CA SER A 81 15.59 23.48 -6.48
C SER A 81 16.74 23.06 -5.57
N ALA A 82 17.94 23.61 -5.82
CA ALA A 82 19.13 23.40 -4.99
C ALA A 82 19.00 23.99 -3.57
N VAL A 83 18.07 24.93 -3.35
CA VAL A 83 17.89 25.63 -2.07
C VAL A 83 16.90 24.89 -1.15
N ASP A 84 15.92 24.17 -1.72
CA ASP A 84 14.81 23.57 -0.97
C ASP A 84 15.11 22.18 -0.36
N ALA A 85 16.18 21.51 -0.78
CA ALA A 85 16.25 20.05 -0.61
C ALA A 85 17.51 19.50 0.08
N GLN A 86 18.52 20.32 0.35
CA GLN A 86 19.85 19.83 0.71
C GLN A 86 19.86 18.98 2.00
N ALA A 87 18.96 19.24 2.96
CA ALA A 87 18.86 18.48 4.21
C ALA A 87 17.83 17.33 4.18
N ALA A 88 16.83 17.37 3.29
CA ALA A 88 15.72 16.40 3.31
C ALA A 88 15.86 15.29 2.25
N PHE A 89 16.57 15.56 1.15
CA PHE A 89 16.71 14.65 0.01
C PHE A 89 18.13 14.09 -0.17
N GLY A 90 19.11 14.65 0.53
CA GLY A 90 20.53 14.34 0.30
C GLY A 90 20.91 14.56 -1.17
N SER A 91 21.54 13.55 -1.78
CA SER A 91 21.94 13.54 -3.19
C SER A 91 20.85 13.07 -4.16
N ALA A 92 19.70 12.61 -3.67
CA ALA A 92 18.65 12.03 -4.53
C ALA A 92 17.76 13.13 -5.16
N GLU A 93 17.50 13.01 -6.46
CA GLU A 93 16.56 13.89 -7.17
C GLU A 93 15.09 13.50 -6.93
N GLU A 94 14.84 12.21 -6.67
CA GLU A 94 13.51 11.71 -6.33
C GLU A 94 13.61 10.68 -5.20
N LEU A 95 12.65 10.70 -4.28
CA LEU A 95 12.54 9.74 -3.18
C LEU A 95 11.12 9.15 -3.16
N PRO A 96 10.93 7.86 -3.50
CA PRO A 96 9.63 7.22 -3.36
C PRO A 96 9.23 7.12 -1.88
N CYS A 97 7.93 7.19 -1.59
CA CYS A 97 7.43 6.86 -0.26
C CYS A 97 7.80 5.39 0.07
N PRO A 98 8.54 5.13 1.18
CA PRO A 98 9.03 3.80 1.51
C PRO A 98 7.88 2.84 1.83
N MET A 99 6.78 3.34 2.39
CA MET A 99 5.62 2.55 2.79
C MET A 99 4.51 2.50 1.74
N HIS A 100 4.75 3.07 0.54
CA HIS A 100 3.76 3.18 -0.53
C HIS A 100 2.41 3.76 -0.06
N GLU A 101 2.48 4.82 0.75
CA GLU A 101 1.32 5.39 1.40
C GLU A 101 0.30 6.02 0.44
N GLU A 102 -0.96 5.99 0.86
CA GLU A 102 -2.08 6.69 0.22
C GLU A 102 -1.79 8.20 0.14
N PRO A 103 -1.81 8.82 -1.06
CA PRO A 103 -1.51 10.24 -1.24
C PRO A 103 -2.38 11.19 -0.42
N LEU A 104 -3.62 10.78 -0.11
CA LEU A 104 -4.53 11.60 0.71
C LEU A 104 -4.02 11.81 2.15
N ARG A 105 -3.03 11.04 2.63
CA ARG A 105 -2.36 11.30 3.91
C ARG A 105 -1.58 12.61 3.93
N LEU A 106 -1.19 13.15 2.77
CA LEU A 106 -0.53 14.46 2.64
C LEU A 106 -1.44 15.63 3.01
N ILE A 107 -2.76 15.41 3.09
CA ILE A 107 -3.71 16.41 3.57
C ILE A 107 -3.59 16.51 5.10
N PRO A 108 -3.42 17.72 5.67
CA PRO A 108 -3.37 17.91 7.12
C PRO A 108 -4.60 17.33 7.81
N GLN A 109 -4.40 16.68 8.96
CA GLN A 109 -5.43 15.92 9.66
C GLN A 109 -6.71 16.76 9.95
N GLU A 110 -6.52 18.01 10.35
CA GLU A 110 -7.58 19.00 10.61
C GLU A 110 -8.46 19.32 9.40
N HIS A 111 -7.94 19.13 8.18
CA HIS A 111 -8.68 19.39 6.94
C HIS A 111 -9.26 18.13 6.30
N ARG A 112 -8.80 16.94 6.69
CA ARG A 112 -9.23 15.67 6.11
C ARG A 112 -10.74 15.46 6.19
N ALA A 113 -11.36 15.70 7.35
CA ALA A 113 -12.81 15.51 7.52
C ALA A 113 -13.63 16.32 6.52
N ARG A 114 -13.23 17.59 6.28
CA ARG A 114 -13.89 18.47 5.31
C ARG A 114 -13.68 17.97 3.88
N VAL A 115 -12.45 17.64 3.50
CA VAL A 115 -12.12 17.18 2.14
C VAL A 115 -12.78 15.84 1.83
N LEU A 116 -12.64 14.86 2.72
CA LEU A 116 -13.26 13.54 2.58
C LEU A 116 -14.79 13.63 2.57
N GLY A 117 -15.38 14.53 3.36
CA GLY A 117 -16.83 14.79 3.31
C GLY A 117 -17.28 15.30 1.94
N GLY A 118 -16.49 16.14 1.27
CA GLY A 118 -16.76 16.59 -0.09
C GLY A 118 -16.59 15.48 -1.12
N LEU A 119 -15.49 14.73 -1.05
CA LEU A 119 -15.22 13.60 -1.95
C LEU A 119 -16.30 12.52 -1.84
N ASN A 120 -16.69 12.15 -0.62
CA ASN A 120 -17.68 11.10 -0.38
C ASN A 120 -19.11 11.49 -0.78
N LYS A 121 -19.45 12.78 -0.79
CA LYS A 121 -20.75 13.25 -1.33
C LYS A 121 -20.84 13.11 -2.84
N ASN A 122 -19.70 13.26 -3.51
CA ASN A 122 -19.62 13.20 -4.97
C ASN A 122 -19.25 11.80 -5.48
N SER A 123 -18.80 10.90 -4.61
CA SER A 123 -18.55 9.50 -4.95
C SER A 123 -19.86 8.72 -4.96
N GLY A 124 -20.31 8.29 -6.13
CA GLY A 124 -21.44 7.35 -6.26
C GLY A 124 -21.09 5.89 -5.94
N GLY A 125 -19.93 5.64 -5.32
CA GLY A 125 -19.43 4.30 -5.03
C GLY A 125 -20.09 3.65 -3.81
N GLU A 126 -20.10 2.31 -3.77
CA GLU A 126 -20.57 1.52 -2.62
C GLU A 126 -19.70 1.73 -1.36
N PHE A 127 -18.44 2.15 -1.55
CA PHE A 127 -17.45 2.30 -0.49
C PHE A 127 -17.10 3.76 -0.25
N LYS A 128 -17.02 4.15 1.03
CA LYS A 128 -16.57 5.49 1.43
C LYS A 128 -15.05 5.57 1.41
N ILE A 129 -14.54 6.68 0.89
CA ILE A 129 -13.13 7.05 0.95
C ILE A 129 -12.82 7.50 2.38
N GLU A 130 -11.94 6.77 3.03
CA GLU A 130 -11.46 7.06 4.38
C GLU A 130 -9.94 6.97 4.42
N VAL A 131 -9.32 7.89 5.14
CA VAL A 131 -7.86 7.99 5.27
C VAL A 131 -7.51 7.83 6.73
N GLU A 132 -6.82 6.73 7.04
CA GLU A 132 -6.36 6.42 8.39
C GLU A 132 -4.87 6.66 8.56
N GLY A 133 -4.47 7.01 9.78
CA GLY A 133 -3.08 7.20 10.18
C GLY A 133 -2.46 8.49 9.65
N ASP A 134 -1.19 8.67 9.96
CA ASP A 134 -0.37 9.77 9.46
C ASP A 134 0.68 9.26 8.48
N LEU A 135 1.40 10.19 7.87
CA LEU A 135 2.57 9.88 7.05
C LEU A 135 3.59 9.07 7.85
N ASP A 136 4.29 8.17 7.16
CA ASP A 136 5.40 7.41 7.71
C ASP A 136 6.51 8.35 8.20
N PRO A 137 7.39 7.91 9.13
CA PRO A 137 8.40 8.79 9.73
C PRO A 137 9.31 9.50 8.72
N SER A 138 9.65 8.84 7.61
CA SER A 138 10.50 9.42 6.56
C SER A 138 9.74 10.49 5.77
N CYS A 139 8.54 10.16 5.28
CA CYS A 139 7.69 11.11 4.57
C CYS A 139 7.29 12.30 5.44
N ARG A 140 7.01 12.07 6.72
CA ARG A 140 6.69 13.11 7.69
C ARG A 140 7.86 14.07 7.92
N PHE A 141 9.08 13.55 8.00
CA PHE A 141 10.29 14.37 8.13
C PHE A 141 10.48 15.29 6.91
N ILE A 142 10.38 14.73 5.70
CA ILE A 142 10.50 15.50 4.45
C ILE A 142 9.40 16.57 4.37
N PHE A 143 8.15 16.18 4.62
CA PHE A 143 7.00 17.09 4.59
C PHE A 143 7.18 18.28 5.55
N ASN A 144 7.54 18.01 6.81
CA ASN A 144 7.74 19.07 7.80
C ASN A 144 8.91 19.99 7.45
N SER A 145 9.98 19.46 6.85
CA SER A 145 11.16 20.23 6.46
C SER A 145 10.82 21.20 5.32
N LEU A 146 10.13 20.71 4.29
CA LEU A 146 9.65 21.53 3.18
C LEU A 146 8.62 22.56 3.66
N LEU A 147 7.69 22.16 4.52
CA LEU A 147 6.66 23.08 5.03
C LEU A 147 7.29 24.26 5.79
N ARG A 148 8.37 24.04 6.55
CA ARG A 148 9.12 25.13 7.21
C ARG A 148 9.77 26.08 6.21
N GLN A 149 10.37 25.55 5.15
CA GLN A 149 11.00 26.38 4.11
C GLN A 149 9.97 27.23 3.36
N TYR A 150 8.81 26.65 3.04
CA TYR A 150 7.69 27.36 2.45
C TYR A 150 6.85 28.16 3.45
N GLN A 151 7.34 28.38 4.67
CA GLN A 151 6.69 29.20 5.70
C GLN A 151 5.23 28.76 6.00
N GLY A 152 4.96 27.46 5.95
CA GLY A 152 3.62 26.90 6.17
C GLY A 152 2.75 26.77 4.92
N ASP A 153 3.23 27.16 3.74
CA ASP A 153 2.47 27.04 2.50
C ASP A 153 2.44 25.58 1.99
N TRP A 154 1.41 24.85 2.42
CA TRP A 154 1.16 23.46 2.04
C TRP A 154 0.98 23.26 0.53
N SER A 155 0.35 24.21 -0.16
CA SER A 155 0.07 24.08 -1.60
C SER A 155 1.37 24.05 -2.39
N LYS A 156 2.34 24.92 -2.04
CA LYS A 156 3.68 24.90 -2.64
C LYS A 156 4.40 23.57 -2.41
N VAL A 157 4.27 22.96 -1.23
CA VAL A 157 4.86 21.65 -0.97
C VAL A 157 4.30 20.61 -1.95
N LEU A 158 2.98 20.56 -2.12
CA LEU A 158 2.35 19.61 -3.02
C LEU A 158 2.71 19.84 -4.49
N ASP A 159 2.58 21.08 -4.96
CA ASP A 159 2.78 21.40 -6.38
C ASP A 159 4.24 21.17 -6.81
N ASN A 160 5.18 21.55 -5.96
CA ASN A 160 6.60 21.51 -6.28
C ASN A 160 7.25 20.16 -5.99
N HIS A 161 6.82 19.44 -4.94
CA HIS A 161 7.57 18.29 -4.44
C HIS A 161 6.83 16.96 -4.48
N ILE A 162 5.52 16.94 -4.71
CA ILE A 162 4.77 15.68 -4.75
C ILE A 162 4.49 15.28 -6.20
N ARG A 163 4.78 14.01 -6.52
CA ARG A 163 4.30 13.35 -7.73
C ARG A 163 3.55 12.10 -7.35
N VAL A 164 2.24 12.14 -7.55
CA VAL A 164 1.39 10.96 -7.44
C VAL A 164 1.68 10.04 -8.62
N LYS A 165 1.84 8.75 -8.34
CA LYS A 165 2.10 7.72 -9.33
C LYS A 165 1.18 6.53 -9.11
N ARG A 166 0.94 5.79 -10.18
CA ARG A 166 0.24 4.52 -10.12
C ARG A 166 1.08 3.50 -9.33
N LEU A 167 0.45 2.81 -8.40
CA LEU A 167 1.01 1.62 -7.77
C LEU A 167 0.42 0.39 -8.48
N VAL A 168 1.29 -0.53 -8.88
CA VAL A 168 0.88 -1.83 -9.41
C VAL A 168 1.40 -2.87 -8.43
N LEU A 169 0.49 -3.71 -7.94
CA LEU A 169 0.84 -4.77 -7.00
C LEU A 169 1.61 -5.86 -7.75
N SER A 170 2.63 -6.43 -7.11
CA SER A 170 3.48 -7.45 -7.71
C SER A 170 3.92 -8.43 -6.63
N GLU A 171 3.55 -9.70 -6.78
CA GLU A 171 4.07 -10.75 -5.90
C GLU A 171 5.59 -10.93 -6.10
N LYS A 172 6.03 -10.89 -7.37
CA LYS A 172 7.43 -11.11 -7.75
C LYS A 172 8.36 -10.05 -7.17
N ASP A 173 7.96 -8.79 -7.28
CA ASP A 173 8.75 -7.65 -6.81
C ASP A 173 8.43 -7.29 -5.36
N ARG A 174 7.57 -8.09 -4.69
CA ARG A 174 7.10 -7.89 -3.31
C ARG A 174 6.46 -6.52 -3.06
N VAL A 175 5.74 -5.99 -4.05
CA VAL A 175 5.04 -4.71 -3.96
C VAL A 175 3.59 -4.98 -3.55
N GLY A 176 3.29 -4.70 -2.28
CA GLY A 176 1.97 -4.87 -1.67
C GLY A 176 1.48 -6.32 -1.53
N ILE A 177 2.17 -7.30 -2.13
CA ILE A 177 1.93 -8.73 -1.96
C ILE A 177 3.22 -9.39 -1.49
N GLY A 178 3.21 -9.91 -0.26
CA GLY A 178 4.30 -10.68 0.33
C GLY A 178 3.86 -12.08 0.70
N THR A 179 4.76 -13.07 0.56
CA THR A 179 4.57 -14.41 1.12
C THR A 179 5.65 -14.63 2.16
N PHE A 180 5.24 -14.87 3.40
CA PHE A 180 6.14 -15.20 4.49
C PHE A 180 5.93 -16.67 4.88
N GLN A 181 7.00 -17.45 4.91
CA GLN A 181 6.94 -18.84 5.36
C GLN A 181 7.34 -18.88 6.84
N PRO A 182 6.49 -19.41 7.73
CA PRO A 182 6.87 -19.55 9.14
C PRO A 182 8.08 -20.48 9.24
N LYS A 183 9.13 -19.98 9.89
CA LYS A 183 10.34 -20.73 10.25
C LYS A 183 10.46 -20.72 11.78
N ASP A 184 11.34 -21.54 12.32
CA ASP A 184 11.69 -21.47 13.73
C ASP A 184 12.26 -20.09 14.07
N GLU A 185 11.86 -19.52 15.21
CA GLU A 185 12.24 -18.17 15.66
C GLU A 185 13.75 -17.92 15.64
N LYS A 186 14.54 -18.96 15.95
CA LYS A 186 16.02 -18.89 15.96
C LYS A 186 16.65 -18.80 14.57
N ASN A 187 15.94 -19.27 13.55
CA ASN A 187 16.40 -19.35 12.16
C ASN A 187 15.61 -18.39 11.25
N GLN A 188 14.80 -17.51 11.85
CA GLN A 188 13.98 -16.55 11.15
C GLN A 188 14.71 -15.22 11.08
N ASP A 189 14.95 -14.74 9.87
CA ASP A 189 15.44 -13.39 9.65
C ASP A 189 14.27 -12.41 9.70
N SER A 190 14.22 -11.58 10.75
CA SER A 190 13.18 -10.56 10.95
C SER A 190 13.12 -9.54 9.80
N THR A 191 14.22 -9.35 9.06
CA THR A 191 14.28 -8.44 7.92
C THR A 191 13.45 -8.90 6.73
N GLU A 192 13.07 -10.20 6.66
CA GLU A 192 12.15 -10.70 5.63
C GLU A 192 10.75 -10.05 5.71
N LEU A 193 10.35 -9.56 6.90
CA LEU A 193 9.05 -8.92 7.15
C LEU A 193 9.15 -7.38 7.19
N THR A 194 10.21 -6.84 7.80
CA THR A 194 10.36 -5.39 7.97
C THR A 194 11.10 -4.71 6.83
N GLY A 195 11.71 -5.49 5.93
CA GLY A 195 12.74 -5.02 5.02
C GLY A 195 14.08 -4.86 5.73
N ASP A 196 15.16 -4.83 4.95
CA ASP A 196 16.52 -4.56 5.45
C ASP A 196 16.96 -3.15 5.05
N ILE A 197 17.68 -2.47 5.94
CA ILE A 197 18.24 -1.14 5.69
C ILE A 197 19.64 -1.34 5.13
N ASN A 198 19.89 -0.87 3.90
CA ASN A 198 21.23 -0.92 3.34
C ASN A 198 22.14 0.10 4.04
N TYR A 199 22.86 -0.35 5.07
CA TYR A 199 23.76 0.47 5.89
C TYR A 199 24.84 1.21 5.08
N ARG A 200 25.22 0.74 3.88
CA ARG A 200 26.18 1.47 3.02
C ARG A 200 25.64 2.82 2.57
N LYS A 201 24.32 2.93 2.38
CA LYS A 201 23.67 4.19 2.02
C LYS A 201 23.71 5.21 3.17
N ILE A 202 23.87 4.78 4.41
CA ILE A 202 24.00 5.72 5.54
C ILE A 202 25.24 6.61 5.35
N ALA A 203 26.31 6.14 4.73
CA ALA A 203 27.47 6.98 4.41
C ALA A 203 27.21 7.98 3.26
N GLU A 204 26.20 7.76 2.42
CA GLU A 204 25.82 8.67 1.31
C GLU A 204 24.77 9.70 1.75
N TYR A 205 23.90 9.37 2.71
CA TYR A 205 22.81 10.25 3.20
C TYR A 205 23.06 10.79 4.62
N GLY A 206 24.07 10.28 5.33
CA GLY A 206 24.47 10.69 6.66
C GLY A 206 25.67 11.63 6.62
N SER A 207 25.44 12.86 6.15
CA SER A 207 26.27 14.03 6.46
C SER A 207 25.35 15.22 6.72
#